data_AF-A0A7C4A5M9-F1
#
_entry.id   AF-A0A7C4A5M9-F1
#
_cell.length_a   1.000
_cell.length_b   1.000
_cell.length_c   1.000
_cell.angle_alpha   90.00
_cell.angle_beta   90.00
_cell.angle_gamma   90.00
#
_symmetry.space_group_name_H-M   'P 1'
#
loop_
_entity.id
_entity.type
_entity.pdbx_description
1 polymer ?
#
loop_
_entity_poly.entity_id
_entity_poly.type
_entity_poly.pdbx_seq_one_letter_code
_entity_poly.pdbx_strand_id
1 'polypeptide(L)' 'QHRFREAVEAYRRSIRLDPRNPSAHKNLAVALFELGEYTDAWKEVELCRKYGGRVHPEFLRMLSKRMPR' A
#
# COMPACT_ATOMS: atom_id res chain seq x y z
N GLN A 1 5.54 -1.25 15.91
CA GLN A 1 5.09 -2.59 15.46
C GLN A 1 3.57 -2.78 15.59
N HIS A 2 2.88 -2.31 16.64
CA HIS A 2 1.40 -2.45 16.74
C HIS A 2 0.59 -1.48 15.85
N ARG A 3 0.99 -0.20 15.80
CA ARG A 3 0.28 0.85 15.05
C ARG A 3 0.09 0.57 13.55
N PHE A 4 1.05 -0.11 12.91
CA PHE A 4 0.96 -0.39 11.48
C PHE A 4 -0.04 -1.50 11.16
N ARG A 5 -0.19 -2.51 12.03
CA ARG A 5 -1.22 -3.55 11.86
C ARG A 5 -2.63 -2.97 12.00
N GLU A 6 -2.82 -2.08 12.97
CA GLU A 6 -4.10 -1.36 13.13
C GLU A 6 -4.39 -0.46 11.93
N ALA A 7 -3.36 0.22 11.40
CA ALA A 7 -3.49 1.03 10.19
C ALA A 7 -3.87 0.17 8.96
N VAL A 8 -3.25 -0.99 8.79
CA VAL A 8 -3.61 -1.95 7.73
C VAL A 8 -5.09 -2.32 7.82
N GLU A 9 -5.56 -2.69 9.01
CA GLU A 9 -6.98 -3.04 9.19
C GLU A 9 -7.91 -1.87 8.91
N ALA A 10 -7.57 -0.66 9.37
CA ALA A 10 -8.34 0.55 9.09
C ALA A 10 -8.42 0.85 7.58
N TYR A 11 -7.30 0.79 6.86
CA TYR A 11 -7.29 1.03 5.41
C TYR A 11 -8.00 -0.07 4.63
N ARG A 12 -7.90 -1.34 5.06
CA ARG A 12 -8.71 -2.43 4.49
C ARG A 12 -10.21 -2.16 4.67
N ARG A 13 -10.65 -1.61 5.81
CA ARG A 13 -12.05 -1.20 5.97
C ARG A 13 -12.41 -0.08 5.00
N SER A 14 -11.55 0.92 4.85
CA SER A 14 -11.76 2.03 3.92
C SER A 14 -11.87 1.54 2.46
N ILE A 15 -11.04 0.58 2.05
CA ILE A 15 -11.09 -0.03 0.71
C ILE A 15 -12.36 -0.85 0.50
N ARG A 16 -12.90 -1.48 1.56
CA ARG A 16 -14.22 -2.15 1.44
C ARG A 16 -15.36 -1.17 1.21
N LEU A 17 -15.27 0.04 1.75
CA LEU A 17 -16.27 1.09 1.57
C LEU A 17 -16.11 1.80 0.22
N ASP A 18 -14.86 2.10 -0.17
CA ASP A 18 -14.53 2.65 -1.48
C ASP A 18 -13.32 1.90 -2.09
N PRO A 19 -13.58 0.87 -2.89
CA PRO A 19 -12.53 0.08 -3.54
C PRO A 19 -11.75 0.84 -4.60
N ARG A 20 -12.17 2.07 -4.96
CA ARG A 20 -11.52 2.90 -5.96
C ARG A 20 -10.79 4.07 -5.34
N ASN A 21 -10.64 4.13 -4.02
CA ASN A 21 -9.94 5.21 -3.34
C ASN A 21 -8.41 5.04 -3.47
N PRO A 22 -7.72 5.81 -4.33
CA PRO A 22 -6.28 5.67 -4.51
C PRO A 22 -5.49 6.01 -3.24
N SER A 23 -5.99 6.92 -2.40
CA SER A 23 -5.33 7.31 -1.16
C SER A 23 -5.33 6.18 -0.13
N ALA A 24 -6.43 5.42 -0.04
CA ALA A 24 -6.52 4.27 0.85
C ALA A 24 -5.54 3.16 0.42
N HIS A 25 -5.48 2.86 -0.88
CA HIS A 25 -4.50 1.92 -1.44
C HIS A 25 -3.05 2.37 -1.21
N LYS A 26 -2.73 3.65 -1.44
CA LYS A 26 -1.40 4.21 -1.16
C LYS A 26 -1.01 4.05 0.31
N ASN A 27 -1.90 4.42 1.23
CA ASN A 27 -1.61 4.40 2.65
C ASN A 27 -1.50 2.96 3.18
N LEU A 28 -2.30 2.04 2.64
CA LEU A 28 -2.19 0.62 2.92
C LEU A 28 -0.84 0.07 2.44
N ALA A 29 -0.39 0.44 1.22
CA ALA A 29 0.91 0.03 0.71
C ALA A 29 2.08 0.47 1.61
N VAL A 30 2.03 1.70 2.12
CA VAL A 30 3.05 2.20 3.06
C VAL A 30 3.02 1.42 4.38
N ALA A 31 1.82 1.19 4.95
CA ALA A 31 1.70 0.43 6.19
C ALA A 31 2.19 -1.02 6.05
N LEU A 32 1.93 -1.66 4.91
CA LEU A 32 2.42 -3.00 4.58
C LEU A 32 3.95 -3.02 4.39
N PHE A 33 4.52 -2.01 3.74
CA PHE A 33 5.97 -1.86 3.60
C PHE A 33 6.68 -1.78 4.96
N GLU A 34 6.15 -1.00 5.90
CA GLU A 34 6.67 -0.88 7.28
C GLU A 34 6.55 -2.18 8.08
N LEU A 35 5.62 -3.06 7.70
CA LEU A 35 5.47 -4.40 8.28
C LEU A 35 6.35 -5.46 7.61
N GLY A 36 7.05 -5.12 6.53
CA GLY A 36 7.84 -6.06 5.73
C GLY A 36 7.04 -6.87 4.71
N GLU A 37 5.74 -6.58 4.56
CA GLU A 37 4.82 -7.27 3.65
C GLU A 37 4.93 -6.68 2.23
N TYR A 38 6.12 -6.80 1.62
CA TYR A 38 6.46 -6.10 0.37
C TYR A 38 5.61 -6.55 -0.82
N THR A 39 5.26 -7.83 -0.91
CA THR A 39 4.43 -8.36 -2.00
C THR A 39 3.03 -7.74 -2.00
N ASP A 40 2.41 -7.63 -0.83
CA ASP A 40 1.08 -7.03 -0.72
C ASP A 40 1.14 -5.52 -0.87
N ALA A 41 2.19 -4.86 -0.34
CA ALA A 41 2.41 -3.44 -0.60
C ALA A 41 2.48 -3.11 -2.10
N TRP A 42 3.10 -3.99 -2.91
CA TRP A 42 3.20 -3.78 -4.36
C TRP A 42 1.84 -3.86 -5.05
N LYS A 43 1.01 -4.85 -4.70
CA LYS A 43 -0.36 -4.97 -5.24
C LYS A 43 -1.17 -3.71 -4.96
N GLU A 44 -1.07 -3.18 -3.74
CA GLU A 44 -1.79 -1.96 -3.34
C GLU A 44 -1.28 -0.71 -4.08
N VAL A 45 0.02 -0.63 -4.37
CA VAL A 45 0.59 0.39 -5.25
C VAL A 45 0.01 0.31 -6.66
N GLU A 46 -0.11 -0.89 -7.23
CA GLU A 46 -0.66 -1.10 -8.56
C GLU A 46 -2.14 -0.69 -8.62
N LEU A 47 -2.92 -1.04 -7.60
CA LEU A 47 -4.31 -0.62 -7.46
C LEU A 47 -4.43 0.91 -7.32
N CYS A 48 -3.60 1.53 -6.47
CA CYS A 48 -3.54 2.98 -6.34
C CYS A 48 -3.33 3.65 -7.71
N ARG A 49 -2.35 3.18 -8.50
CA ARG A 49 -2.08 3.69 -9.85
C ARG A 49 -3.23 3.44 -10.83
N LYS A 50 -3.84 2.25 -10.78
CA LYS A 50 -4.99 1.87 -11.61
C LYS A 50 -6.17 2.83 -11.41
N TYR A 51 -6.39 3.32 -10.18
CA TYR A 51 -7.45 4.27 -9.86
C TYR A 51 -7.02 5.75 -9.97
N GLY A 52 -5.91 6.03 -10.67
CA GLY A 52 -5.44 7.40 -10.93
C GLY A 52 -4.63 8.01 -9.78
N GLY A 53 -4.30 7.22 -8.76
CA GLY A 53 -3.44 7.61 -7.66
C GLY A 53 -2.00 7.80 -8.05
N ARG A 54 -1.33 8.75 -7.39
CA ARG A 54 0.10 8.99 -7.55
C ARG A 54 0.86 8.42 -6.36
N VAL A 55 1.81 7.56 -6.66
CA VAL A 55 2.76 7.01 -5.69
C VAL A 55 4.13 7.61 -5.97
N HIS A 56 4.83 8.01 -4.92
CA HIS A 56 6.13 8.66 -5.05
C HIS A 56 7.14 7.72 -5.76
N PRO A 57 7.86 8.17 -6.81
CA PRO A 57 8.81 7.33 -7.55
C PRO A 57 9.88 6.67 -6.69
N GLU A 58 10.32 7.33 -5.63
CA GLU A 58 11.30 6.77 -4.71
C GLU A 58 10.77 5.60 -3.89
N PHE A 59 9.52 5.69 -3.43
CA PHE A 59 8.88 4.58 -2.70
C PHE A 59 8.79 3.34 -3.58
N LEU A 60 8.48 3.51 -4.86
CA LEU A 60 8.44 2.41 -5.83
C LEU A 60 9.80 1.76 -6.02
N ARG A 61 10.86 2.57 -6.10
CA ARG A 61 12.24 2.06 -6.17
C ARG A 61 12.61 1.29 -4.90
N MET A 62 12.25 1.80 -3.72
CA MET A 62 12.50 1.13 -2.45
C MET A 62 11.76 -0.21 -2.36
N LEU A 63 10.48 -0.21 -2.71
CA LEU A 63 9.63 -1.40 -2.66
C LEU A 63 10.10 -2.46 -3.67
N SER A 64 10.42 -2.05 -4.90
CA SER A 64 10.97 -2.96 -5.93
C SER A 64 12.31 -3.60 -5.51
N LYS A 65 13.18 -2.87 -4.78
CA LYS A 65 14.43 -3.43 -4.25
C LYS A 65 14.22 -4.47 -3.15
N ARG A 66 13.09 -4.40 -2.43
CA ARG A 66 12.75 -5.28 -1.30
C ARG A 66 11.93 -6.50 -1.72
N MET A 67 11.35 -6.50 -2.91
CA MET A 67 10.67 -7.69 -3.44
C MET A 67 11.70 -8.77 -3.81
N PRO A 68 11.48 -10.03 -3.41
CA PRO A 68 12.23 -11.15 -3.94
C PRO A 68 11.97 -11.26 -5.45
N ARG A 69 13.03 -11.50 -6.22
CA ARG A 69 12.94 -11.75 -7.68
C ARG A 69 12.25 -13.07 -7.96
#